data_AF-A0A0L8I791-F1
#
_entry.id   AF-A0A0L8I791-F1
#
_cell.length_a   1.000
_cell.length_b   1.000
_cell.length_c   1.000
_cell.angle_alpha   90.00
_cell.angle_beta   90.00
_cell.angle_gamma   90.00
#
_symmetry.space_group_name_H-M   'P 1'
#
loop_
_entity.id
_entity.type
_entity.pdbx_description
1 polymer ?
#
loop_
_entity_poly.entity_id
_entity_poly.type
_entity_poly.pdbx_seq_one_letter_code
_entity_poly.pdbx_strand_id
1 'polypeptide(L)'
;MALKHGESPAATTRRSGPSSTNVSDRSSILKWFDRVPNTNRWERANQEPIHVQIRQRKWRWMGHTLRKEPSNVIRQAPDWNPQWKRKRGRPKQTWKRSILVELRTTGLTWEAPKKHANDCNTWKITVQALCSPRCKKD
;
A
#
# COMPACT_ATOMS: atom_id res chain seq x y z
N MET A 1 83.61 -15.53 37.30
CA MET A 1 83.35 -16.59 36.29
C MET A 1 81.85 -16.85 36.31
N ALA A 2 81.06 -16.82 35.25
CA ALA A 2 81.30 -16.77 33.82
C ALA A 2 80.16 -15.99 33.13
N LEU A 3 80.50 -15.36 32.01
CA LEU A 3 79.61 -14.70 31.06
C LEU A 3 78.60 -15.70 30.46
N LYS A 4 77.35 -15.27 30.27
CA LYS A 4 76.51 -15.79 29.18
C LYS A 4 75.87 -14.64 28.40
N HIS A 5 76.32 -14.52 27.16
CA HIS A 5 75.72 -13.81 26.05
C HIS A 5 74.44 -14.53 25.56
N GLY A 6 73.61 -13.82 24.79
CA GLY A 6 72.54 -14.40 23.98
C GLY A 6 71.25 -13.59 24.09
N GLU A 7 71.15 -12.47 23.38
CA GLU A 7 70.53 -12.36 22.04
C GLU A 7 69.03 -12.09 22.08
N SER A 8 68.68 -10.94 21.49
CA SER A 8 67.35 -10.42 21.24
C SER A 8 66.85 -10.93 19.88
N PRO A 9 65.58 -11.34 19.73
CA PRO A 9 64.97 -11.46 18.43
C PRO A 9 63.83 -10.44 18.23
N ALA A 10 64.10 -9.51 17.34
CA ALA A 10 63.24 -9.02 16.25
C ALA A 10 61.72 -8.95 16.49
N ALA A 11 61.24 -7.71 16.62
CA ALA A 11 59.85 -7.32 16.37
C ALA A 11 59.46 -7.70 14.92
N THR A 12 58.59 -8.70 14.78
CA THR A 12 57.98 -9.05 13.49
C THR A 12 56.78 -8.13 13.25
N THR A 13 56.99 -7.12 12.43
CA THR A 13 55.91 -6.32 11.81
C THR A 13 55.12 -7.20 10.85
N ARG A 14 53.95 -7.70 11.27
CA ARG A 14 52.97 -8.29 10.35
C ARG A 14 52.18 -7.18 9.67
N ARG A 15 52.53 -6.92 8.41
CA ARG A 15 51.76 -6.11 7.45
C ARG A 15 50.38 -6.74 7.20
N SER A 16 49.34 -5.93 7.44
CA SER A 16 48.02 -5.87 6.80
C SER A 16 47.47 -7.11 6.07
N GLY A 17 46.36 -7.64 6.58
CA GLY A 17 45.29 -8.18 5.74
C GLY A 17 44.12 -7.18 5.74
N PRO A 18 43.46 -6.90 4.60
CA PRO A 18 42.27 -6.06 4.61
C PRO A 18 41.17 -6.76 5.40
N SER A 19 40.63 -6.08 6.42
CA SER A 19 39.34 -6.44 7.00
C SER A 19 38.35 -6.53 5.86
N SER A 20 37.93 -7.75 5.53
CA SER A 20 36.84 -7.99 4.60
C SER A 20 35.60 -7.30 5.17
N THR A 21 35.35 -6.07 4.73
CA THR A 21 34.01 -5.51 4.75
C THR A 21 33.16 -6.50 3.97
N ASN A 22 32.37 -7.30 4.68
CA ASN A 22 31.35 -8.16 4.09
C ASN A 22 30.28 -7.27 3.47
N VAL A 23 30.60 -6.67 2.33
CA VAL A 23 29.66 -6.12 1.36
C VAL A 23 29.25 -7.31 0.50
N SER A 24 28.55 -8.27 1.09
CA SER A 24 28.04 -9.45 0.41
C SER A 24 26.87 -10.01 1.21
N ASP A 25 25.74 -9.32 1.14
CA ASP A 25 24.47 -10.04 1.01
C ASP A 25 23.56 -9.28 0.02
N ARG A 26 24.15 -8.98 -1.14
CA ARG A 26 23.37 -8.67 -2.34
C ARG A 26 22.95 -10.02 -2.92
N SER A 27 21.64 -10.24 -2.98
CA SER A 27 20.98 -11.42 -3.56
C SER A 27 20.79 -12.60 -2.60
N SER A 28 19.91 -12.43 -1.61
CA SER A 28 19.18 -13.57 -1.04
C SER A 28 18.37 -14.21 -2.17
N ILE A 29 18.86 -15.33 -2.67
CA ILE A 29 18.20 -16.20 -3.65
C ILE A 29 16.87 -16.66 -3.01
N LEU A 30 15.76 -16.04 -3.40
CA LEU A 30 14.43 -16.49 -3.00
C LEU A 30 14.21 -17.89 -3.56
N LYS A 31 14.08 -18.88 -2.67
CA LYS A 31 13.77 -20.26 -3.08
C LYS A 31 12.29 -20.32 -3.46
N TRP A 32 11.93 -21.22 -4.38
CA TRP A 32 10.57 -21.31 -4.90
C TRP A 32 9.51 -21.71 -3.85
N PHE A 33 9.93 -22.36 -2.76
CA PHE A 33 9.06 -22.69 -1.62
C PHE A 33 8.93 -21.53 -0.61
N ASP A 34 9.73 -20.47 -0.74
CA ASP A 34 9.68 -19.35 0.18
C ASP A 34 8.38 -18.59 -0.01
N ARG A 35 7.50 -18.65 0.99
CA ARG A 35 6.26 -17.89 1.02
C ARG A 35 6.57 -16.43 1.36
N VAL A 36 6.91 -15.64 0.36
CA VAL A 36 7.11 -14.20 0.53
C VAL A 36 5.75 -13.54 0.86
N PRO A 37 5.60 -12.88 2.02
CA PRO A 37 4.37 -12.17 2.35
C PRO A 37 4.18 -11.00 1.40
N ASN A 38 2.92 -10.68 1.07
CA ASN A 38 2.60 -9.61 0.13
C ASN A 38 3.17 -8.25 0.57
N THR A 39 3.20 -7.96 1.88
CA THR A 39 3.77 -6.73 2.45
C THR A 39 5.22 -6.50 2.01
N ASN A 40 6.06 -7.53 2.13
CA ASN A 40 7.48 -7.48 1.78
C ASN A 40 7.69 -7.27 0.27
N ARG A 41 6.82 -7.82 -0.59
CA ARG A 41 6.88 -7.55 -2.05
C ARG A 41 6.59 -6.09 -2.37
N TRP A 42 5.58 -5.50 -1.74
CA TRP A 42 5.18 -4.10 -1.95
C TRP A 42 6.24 -3.13 -1.44
N GLU A 43 6.81 -3.40 -0.25
CA GLU A 43 7.89 -2.61 0.35
C GLU A 43 9.14 -2.61 -0.53
N ARG A 44 9.58 -3.77 -1.03
CA ARG A 44 10.75 -3.87 -1.93
C ARG A 44 10.53 -3.17 -3.26
N ALA A 45 9.31 -3.21 -3.79
CA ALA A 45 8.98 -2.59 -5.06
C ALA A 45 8.63 -1.10 -4.95
N ASN A 46 8.56 -0.54 -3.73
CA ASN A 46 7.98 0.78 -3.45
C ASN A 46 6.59 0.96 -4.09
N GLN A 47 5.77 -0.10 -4.07
CA GLN A 47 4.46 -0.14 -4.71
C GLN A 47 3.32 -0.06 -3.70
N GLU A 48 2.29 0.72 -4.04
CA GLU A 48 1.06 0.79 -3.26
C GLU A 48 0.26 -0.53 -3.33
N PRO A 49 -0.32 -1.00 -2.21
CA PRO A 49 -1.17 -2.19 -2.23
C PRO A 49 -2.31 -2.07 -3.24
N ILE A 50 -2.58 -3.15 -3.98
CA ILE A 50 -3.57 -3.15 -5.07
C ILE A 50 -4.97 -2.68 -4.64
N HIS A 51 -5.38 -3.01 -3.41
CA HIS A 51 -6.68 -2.61 -2.89
C HIS A 51 -6.80 -1.10 -2.68
N VAL A 52 -5.70 -0.41 -2.34
CA VAL A 52 -5.63 1.06 -2.23
C VAL A 52 -5.76 1.67 -3.62
N GLN A 53 -5.03 1.14 -4.61
CA GLN A 53 -5.11 1.61 -6.00
C GLN A 53 -6.53 1.45 -6.59
N ILE A 54 -7.17 0.29 -6.37
CA ILE A 54 -8.54 0.04 -6.80
C ILE A 54 -9.49 1.04 -6.14
N ARG A 55 -9.34 1.30 -4.83
CA ARG A 55 -10.15 2.28 -4.11
C ARG A 55 -9.95 3.69 -4.68
N GLN A 56 -8.71 4.12 -4.90
CA GLN A 56 -8.41 5.43 -5.48
C GLN A 56 -9.03 5.59 -6.88
N ARG A 57 -8.87 4.59 -7.76
CA ARG A 57 -9.46 4.63 -9.11
C ARG A 57 -10.98 4.67 -9.07
N LYS A 58 -11.59 3.87 -8.19
CA LYS A 58 -13.04 3.87 -7.95
C LYS A 58 -13.53 5.27 -7.54
N TRP A 59 -12.86 5.89 -6.57
CA TRP A 59 -13.25 7.23 -6.13
C TRP A 59 -12.94 8.31 -7.16
N ARG A 60 -11.86 8.21 -7.95
CA ARG A 60 -11.63 9.12 -9.08
C ARG A 60 -12.79 9.07 -10.08
N TRP A 61 -13.25 7.87 -10.45
CA TRP A 61 -14.41 7.71 -11.33
C TRP A 61 -15.70 8.24 -10.70
N MET A 62 -15.94 7.96 -9.42
CA MET A 62 -17.09 8.51 -8.69
C MET A 62 -17.10 10.04 -8.70
N GLY A 63 -15.96 10.68 -8.48
CA GLY A 63 -15.84 12.13 -8.52
C GLY A 63 -16.11 12.72 -9.91
N HIS A 64 -15.80 11.98 -10.98
CA HIS A 64 -16.15 12.39 -12.34
C HIS A 64 -17.67 12.28 -12.56
N THR A 65 -18.27 11.16 -12.16
CA THR A 65 -19.72 10.93 -12.25
C THR A 65 -20.52 11.97 -11.46
N LEU A 66 -20.11 12.28 -10.23
CA LEU A 66 -20.77 13.26 -9.35
C LEU A 66 -20.53 14.72 -9.76
N ARG A 67 -19.67 15.00 -10.74
CA ARG A 67 -19.47 16.34 -11.31
C ARG A 67 -20.26 16.59 -12.59
N LYS A 68 -20.90 15.54 -13.15
CA LYS A 68 -21.81 15.70 -14.28
C LYS A 68 -23.05 16.50 -13.84
N GLU A 69 -23.64 17.19 -14.82
CA GLU A 69 -24.87 17.97 -14.69
C GLU A 69 -26.03 17.09 -14.16
N PRO A 70 -26.95 17.62 -13.33
CA PRO A 70 -28.01 16.84 -12.69
C PRO A 70 -28.93 16.09 -13.64
N SER A 71 -29.15 16.58 -14.87
CA SER A 71 -29.95 15.87 -15.88
C SER A 71 -29.27 14.60 -16.41
N ASN A 72 -27.95 14.46 -16.22
CA ASN A 72 -27.19 13.36 -16.79
C ASN A 72 -27.50 12.03 -16.08
N VAL A 73 -27.95 11.04 -16.85
CA VAL A 73 -28.27 9.67 -16.38
C VAL A 73 -27.11 9.03 -15.61
N ILE A 74 -25.87 9.32 -16.00
CA ILE A 74 -24.67 8.77 -15.34
C ILE A 74 -24.57 9.28 -13.89
N ARG A 75 -24.97 10.53 -13.60
CA ARG A 75 -24.99 11.11 -12.25
C ARG A 75 -26.00 10.39 -11.33
N GLN A 76 -27.10 9.90 -11.89
CA GLN A 76 -28.16 9.20 -11.16
C GLN A 76 -27.83 7.72 -10.91
N ALA A 77 -26.96 7.12 -11.73
CA ALA A 77 -26.61 5.71 -11.65
C ALA A 77 -26.14 5.22 -10.26
N PRO A 78 -25.32 5.98 -9.49
CA PRO A 78 -24.92 5.59 -8.13
C PRO A 78 -26.08 5.47 -7.14
N ASP A 79 -27.14 6.27 -7.33
CA ASP A 79 -28.31 6.28 -6.45
C ASP A 79 -29.28 5.14 -6.79
N TRP A 80 -29.24 4.62 -8.03
CA TRP A 80 -30.15 3.61 -8.51
C TRP A 80 -30.16 2.34 -7.63
N ASN A 81 -31.34 2.00 -7.11
CA ASN A 81 -31.58 0.78 -6.35
C ASN A 81 -32.38 -0.21 -7.20
N PRO A 82 -31.74 -1.24 -7.78
CA PRO A 82 -32.47 -2.25 -8.55
C PRO A 82 -33.32 -3.12 -7.61
N GLN A 83 -34.64 -3.12 -7.83
CA GLN A 83 -35.62 -3.84 -7.01
C GLN A 83 -35.61 -5.37 -7.22
N TRP A 84 -34.97 -5.84 -8.28
CA TRP A 84 -35.03 -7.24 -8.69
C TRP A 84 -34.21 -8.17 -7.80
N LYS A 85 -34.80 -9.32 -7.46
CA LYS A 85 -34.10 -10.43 -6.79
C LYS A 85 -32.97 -10.94 -7.69
N ARG A 86 -31.78 -11.09 -7.12
CA ARG A 86 -30.61 -11.62 -7.84
C ARG A 86 -30.66 -13.13 -7.91
N LYS A 87 -30.26 -13.70 -9.07
CA LYS A 87 -30.07 -15.14 -9.23
C LYS A 87 -28.98 -15.67 -8.27
N ARG A 88 -29.12 -16.92 -7.85
CA ARG A 88 -28.11 -17.64 -7.05
C ARG A 88 -26.79 -17.71 -7.84
N GLY A 89 -25.65 -17.65 -7.13
CA GLY A 89 -24.30 -17.69 -7.72
C GLY A 89 -23.65 -16.34 -8.02
N ARG A 90 -24.40 -15.21 -7.99
CA ARG A 90 -23.81 -13.87 -8.20
C ARG A 90 -23.06 -13.38 -6.94
N PRO A 91 -21.94 -12.65 -7.07
CA PRO A 91 -21.24 -12.07 -5.93
C PRO A 91 -22.17 -11.25 -5.03
N LYS A 92 -22.06 -11.48 -3.71
CA LYS A 92 -22.87 -10.81 -2.68
C LYS A 92 -22.59 -9.31 -2.60
N GLN A 93 -21.34 -8.93 -2.90
CA GLN A 93 -20.89 -7.55 -2.84
C GLN A 93 -21.36 -6.76 -4.06
N THR A 94 -21.89 -5.57 -3.83
CA THR A 94 -22.25 -4.63 -4.90
C THR A 94 -21.35 -3.42 -4.85
N TRP A 95 -21.26 -2.72 -5.98
CA TRP A 95 -20.57 -1.43 -6.06
C TRP A 95 -21.06 -0.46 -4.97
N LYS A 96 -22.39 -0.22 -4.88
CA LYS A 96 -23.00 0.67 -3.88
C LYS A 96 -22.68 0.25 -2.44
N ARG A 97 -22.75 -1.05 -2.12
CA ARG A 97 -22.38 -1.56 -0.79
C ARG A 97 -20.90 -1.35 -0.49
N SER A 98 -20.02 -1.57 -1.46
CA SER A 98 -18.57 -1.35 -1.28
C SER A 98 -18.25 0.12 -0.97
N ILE A 99 -18.93 1.05 -1.64
CA ILE A 99 -18.80 2.49 -1.40
C ILE A 99 -19.33 2.87 -0.02
N LEU A 100 -20.52 2.39 0.35
CA LEU A 100 -21.11 2.67 1.65
C LEU A 100 -20.26 2.14 2.80
N VAL A 101 -19.63 0.97 2.64
CA VAL A 101 -18.69 0.44 3.64
C VAL A 101 -17.47 1.35 3.78
N GLU A 102 -16.90 1.82 2.67
CA GLU A 102 -15.75 2.75 2.70
C GLU A 102 -16.09 4.09 3.34
N LEU A 103 -17.29 4.60 3.11
CA LEU A 103 -17.77 5.82 3.77
C LEU A 103 -17.99 5.63 5.26
N ARG A 104 -18.62 4.52 5.66
CA ARG A 104 -18.78 4.17 7.08
C ARG A 104 -17.44 4.09 7.80
N THR A 105 -16.40 3.61 7.12
CA THR A 105 -15.06 3.54 7.71
C THR A 105 -14.43 4.91 7.97
N THR A 106 -14.90 5.97 7.33
CA THR A 106 -14.45 7.35 7.58
C THR A 106 -15.46 8.18 8.37
N GLY A 107 -16.57 7.58 8.81
CA GLY A 107 -17.66 8.28 9.50
C GLY A 107 -18.52 9.17 8.59
N LEU A 108 -18.33 9.08 7.25
CA LEU A 108 -19.06 9.89 6.29
C LEU A 108 -20.37 9.22 5.86
N THR A 109 -21.36 10.05 5.58
CA THR A 109 -22.61 9.63 4.92
C THR A 109 -22.49 9.80 3.40
N TRP A 110 -23.45 9.22 2.66
CA TRP A 110 -23.46 9.30 1.19
C TRP A 110 -23.60 10.73 0.64
N GLU A 111 -24.16 11.63 1.43
CA GLU A 111 -24.37 13.03 1.03
C GLU A 111 -23.09 13.86 1.09
N ALA A 112 -22.12 13.50 1.94
CA ALA A 112 -20.86 14.24 2.06
C ALA A 112 -20.04 14.24 0.75
N PRO A 113 -19.77 13.08 0.10
CA PRO A 113 -19.12 13.06 -1.21
C PRO A 113 -19.87 13.84 -2.29
N LYS A 114 -21.21 13.84 -2.28
CA LYS A 114 -22.01 14.61 -3.26
C LYS A 114 -21.76 16.11 -3.11
N LYS A 115 -21.62 16.61 -1.88
CA LYS A 115 -21.27 18.00 -1.59
C LYS A 115 -19.82 18.32 -1.96
N HIS A 116 -18.88 17.44 -1.61
CA HIS A 116 -17.45 17.65 -1.88
C HIS A 116 -17.08 17.51 -3.36
N ALA A 117 -17.88 16.80 -4.17
CA ALA A 117 -17.53 16.52 -5.57
C ALA A 117 -17.25 17.76 -6.42
N ASN A 118 -17.94 18.87 -6.14
CA ASN A 118 -17.79 20.13 -6.89
C ASN A 118 -16.49 20.87 -6.56
N ASP A 119 -15.95 20.72 -5.35
CA ASP A 119 -14.67 21.31 -4.98
C ASP A 119 -13.54 20.26 -5.11
N CYS A 120 -12.59 20.56 -5.99
CA CYS A 120 -11.47 19.68 -6.29
C CYS A 120 -10.58 19.40 -5.05
N ASN A 121 -10.40 20.38 -4.17
CA ASN A 121 -9.50 20.25 -3.01
C ASN A 121 -10.14 19.42 -1.90
N THR A 122 -11.38 19.74 -1.50
CA THR A 122 -12.11 18.90 -0.54
C THR A 122 -12.35 17.49 -1.07
N TRP A 123 -12.57 17.31 -2.38
CA TRP A 123 -12.62 15.98 -2.99
C TRP A 123 -11.32 15.21 -2.82
N LYS A 124 -10.17 15.82 -3.13
CA LYS A 124 -8.85 15.18 -2.98
C LYS A 124 -8.60 14.75 -1.53
N ILE A 125 -8.87 15.63 -0.55
CA ILE A 125 -8.70 15.34 0.89
C ILE A 125 -9.60 14.18 1.30
N THR A 126 -10.87 14.20 0.89
CA THR A 126 -11.83 13.13 1.19
C THR A 126 -11.37 11.78 0.62
N VAL A 127 -10.89 11.76 -0.64
CA VAL A 127 -10.39 10.53 -1.27
C VAL A 127 -9.12 10.02 -0.59
N GLN A 128 -8.21 10.92 -0.18
CA GLN A 128 -7.02 10.52 0.60
C GLN A 128 -7.41 9.89 1.93
N ALA A 129 -8.35 10.47 2.67
CA ALA A 129 -8.86 9.88 3.92
C ALA A 129 -9.50 8.50 3.69
N LEU A 130 -10.28 8.34 2.62
CA LEU A 130 -10.91 7.07 2.24
C LEU A 130 -9.88 6.02 1.80
N CYS A 131 -8.79 6.44 1.14
CA CYS A 131 -7.77 5.57 0.58
C CYS A 131 -6.57 5.36 1.49
N SER A 132 -6.54 6.01 2.66
CA SER A 132 -5.50 5.77 3.64
C SER A 132 -5.52 4.29 4.05
N PRO A 133 -4.39 3.58 3.93
CA PRO A 133 -4.27 2.24 4.47
C PRO A 133 -4.34 2.37 5.99
N ARG A 134 -5.54 2.17 6.54
CA ARG A 134 -5.65 2.02 7.99
C ARG A 134 -4.81 0.80 8.35
N CYS A 135 -3.78 1.02 9.16
CA CYS A 135 -3.06 -0.04 9.82
C CYS A 135 -4.11 -0.79 10.65
N LYS A 136 -4.62 -1.88 10.11
CA LYS A 136 -5.34 -2.84 10.91
C LYS A 136 -4.30 -3.45 11.84
N LYS A 137 -4.30 -3.00 13.10
CA LYS A 137 -3.87 -3.84 14.20
C LYS A 137 -4.93 -4.94 14.32
N ASP A 138 -4.78 -5.98 13.51
CA ASP A 138 -5.38 -7.29 13.75
C ASP A 138 -4.27 -8.16 14.38
#